data_AF-A0AB39W781-F1
#
_entry.id   AF-A0AB39W781-F1
#
_cell.length_a   1.000
_cell.length_b   1.000
_cell.length_c   1.000
_cell.angle_alpha   90.00
_cell.angle_beta   90.00
_cell.angle_gamma   90.00
#
_symmetry.space_group_name_H-M   'P 1'
#
loop_
_entity.id
_entity.type
_entity.pdbx_description
1 polymer ?
#
loop_
_entity_poly.entity_id
_entity_poly.type
_entity_poly.pdbx_seq_one_letter_code
_entity_poly.pdbx_strand_id
1 'polypeptide(L)'
;MDTLNHFFKLAAGVGLFLFAMYLLEESLKNLSGRSFKLFLQRITKNKIGAVTGGAIVTAILQSSSMVSFMVLAFVGAGVFTMKNAMAIILGANLGTTLDSWLVATLGFKTDIEVVAYPAVCVGGLLLILFGSRKTIKYISFFLFGFGLLFIGLSFMKTAMEAQVKIFDFSKYAEMPLIIFLVIGFIITMLVQSSSVTMALTLSALHVGAVSFPIAAAIVLGSETGTTIKIVLGAIGGNASKKRVVLGNFLFNVFVTVFAFILLKPILSLITDVFNIKNPLIGLVTFSSLINLFSILFFLPFLDNFAQFLERFFKDLNGNTAAFITHASIVEPITALDLFRRETNYFIHNSMLFNMELFKIDTHDFRENAVFKSINDKHKFFSKTKEDQYDFLKQLQGELQIFYLKLRPKLQTEEYSEINQLISAVRSAMHAVKSVKDIGTNISNLSHSSKDIKYQFFIHHKEETKILYMELNSYLTEKNQVTFEKLQSLFNSIQINYTSALNTFYSEVQNAPIEDIDITTVINFNRELFTSNKAMFMAIKDFLLKEKLAEDFNEIPVYKT
;
A
#
# COMPACT_ATOMS: atom_id res chain seq x y z
N MET A 1 -24.39 4.16 41.69
CA MET A 1 -25.00 3.89 40.38
C MET A 1 -24.85 5.09 39.43
N ASP A 2 -24.97 6.33 39.92
CA ASP A 2 -24.93 7.53 39.06
C ASP A 2 -23.59 7.77 38.35
N THR A 3 -22.45 7.59 39.04
CA THR A 3 -21.11 7.68 38.43
C THR A 3 -20.90 6.68 37.29
N LEU A 4 -21.39 5.46 37.46
CA LEU A 4 -21.36 4.41 36.44
C LEU A 4 -22.25 4.76 35.24
N ASN A 5 -23.42 5.35 35.49
CA ASN A 5 -24.34 5.81 34.45
C ASN A 5 -23.74 6.97 33.62
N HIS A 6 -23.06 7.93 34.26
CA HIS A 6 -22.37 9.01 33.55
C HIS A 6 -21.23 8.50 32.67
N PHE A 7 -20.46 7.51 33.16
CA PHE A 7 -19.44 6.84 32.36
C PHE A 7 -20.04 6.13 31.13
N PHE A 8 -21.11 5.35 31.30
CA PHE A 8 -21.78 4.68 30.19
C PHE A 8 -22.40 5.68 29.20
N LYS A 9 -22.93 6.81 29.67
CA LYS A 9 -23.44 7.87 28.79
C LYS A 9 -22.32 8.50 27.95
N LEU A 10 -21.16 8.75 28.54
CA LEU A 10 -19.98 9.24 27.82
C LEU A 10 -19.51 8.21 26.78
N ALA A 11 -19.38 6.94 27.19
CA ALA A 11 -18.98 5.84 26.31
C ALA A 11 -19.96 5.64 25.14
N ALA A 12 -21.28 5.74 25.40
CA ALA A 12 -22.31 5.71 24.37
C ALA A 12 -22.19 6.90 23.41
N GLY A 13 -21.92 8.10 23.93
CA GLY A 13 -21.64 9.28 23.10
C GLY A 13 -20.45 9.08 22.17
N VAL A 14 -19.33 8.54 22.69
CA VAL A 14 -18.14 8.16 21.92
C VAL A 14 -18.46 7.10 20.87
N GLY A 15 -19.19 6.04 21.24
CA GLY A 15 -19.59 4.98 20.32
C GLY A 15 -20.48 5.47 19.18
N LEU A 16 -21.48 6.31 19.48
CA LEU A 16 -22.35 6.92 18.48
C LEU A 16 -21.57 7.85 17.56
N PHE A 17 -20.66 8.66 18.10
CA PHE A 17 -19.83 9.56 17.30
C PHE A 17 -18.89 8.79 16.36
N LEU A 18 -18.25 7.72 16.85
CA LEU A 18 -17.42 6.83 16.02
C LEU A 18 -18.23 6.17 14.90
N PHE A 19 -19.41 5.64 15.23
CA PHE A 19 -20.29 5.01 14.24
C PHE A 19 -20.79 6.02 13.20
N ALA A 20 -21.13 7.24 13.64
CA ALA A 20 -21.49 8.34 12.76
C ALA A 20 -20.37 8.70 11.78
N MET A 21 -19.13 8.86 12.28
CA MET A 21 -17.96 9.10 11.44
C MET A 21 -17.74 7.97 10.42
N TYR A 22 -17.90 6.71 10.82
CA TYR A 22 -17.82 5.57 9.92
C TYR A 22 -18.85 5.64 8.78
N LEU A 23 -20.11 5.98 9.10
CA LEU A 23 -21.17 6.14 8.09
C LEU A 23 -20.89 7.30 7.13
N LEU A 24 -20.40 8.43 7.66
CA LEU A 24 -19.99 9.58 6.85
C LEU A 24 -18.84 9.20 5.90
N GLU A 25 -17.80 8.53 6.41
CA GLU A 25 -16.66 8.08 5.60
C GLU A 25 -17.11 7.10 4.49
N GLU A 26 -17.93 6.10 4.83
CA GLU A 26 -18.42 5.11 3.86
C GLU A 26 -19.36 5.74 2.82
N SER A 27 -20.17 6.73 3.22
CA SER A 27 -21.03 7.47 2.29
C SER A 27 -20.19 8.26 1.28
N LEU A 28 -19.23 9.06 1.75
CA LEU A 28 -18.44 9.96 0.92
C LEU A 28 -17.50 9.16 0.01
N LYS A 29 -16.93 8.05 0.51
CA LYS A 29 -16.14 7.11 -0.29
C LYS A 29 -16.93 6.47 -1.42
N ASN A 30 -18.17 6.04 -1.19
CA ASN A 30 -18.96 5.34 -2.22
C ASN A 30 -19.73 6.27 -3.17
N LEU A 31 -19.97 7.50 -2.75
CA LEU A 31 -20.46 8.58 -3.62
C LEU A 31 -19.30 9.14 -4.49
N SER A 32 -18.06 9.00 -4.03
CA SER A 32 -16.84 9.36 -4.78
C SER A 32 -16.47 8.34 -5.85
N GLY A 33 -17.05 8.50 -7.05
CA GLY A 33 -16.77 7.65 -8.23
C GLY A 33 -15.48 8.01 -9.00
N ARG A 34 -15.47 7.67 -10.30
CA ARG A 34 -14.32 7.91 -11.21
C ARG A 34 -13.93 9.40 -11.31
N SER A 35 -14.91 10.31 -11.27
CA SER A 35 -14.67 11.75 -11.40
C SER A 35 -13.85 12.32 -10.24
N PHE A 36 -14.04 11.81 -9.02
CA PHE A 36 -13.26 12.22 -7.83
C PHE A 36 -11.80 11.76 -7.93
N LYS A 37 -11.56 10.54 -8.43
CA LYS A 37 -10.20 10.04 -8.69
C LYS A 37 -9.46 10.85 -9.76
N LEU A 38 -10.16 11.24 -10.83
CA LEU A 38 -9.60 12.08 -11.90
C LEU A 38 -9.30 13.51 -11.43
N PHE A 39 -10.14 14.07 -10.56
CA PHE A 39 -9.88 15.36 -9.90
C PHE A 39 -8.59 15.32 -9.06
N LEU A 40 -8.43 14.27 -8.25
CA LEU A 40 -7.23 14.03 -7.43
C LEU A 40 -5.96 13.94 -8.28
N GLN A 41 -5.97 13.18 -9.37
CA GLN A 41 -4.84 13.07 -10.30
C GLN A 41 -4.49 14.41 -10.96
N ARG A 42 -5.50 15.25 -11.23
CA ARG A 42 -5.28 16.54 -11.89
C ARG A 42 -4.68 17.58 -10.94
N ILE A 43 -5.14 17.60 -9.68
CA ILE A 43 -4.72 18.59 -8.67
C ILE A 43 -3.37 18.26 -8.05
N THR A 44 -2.95 17.00 -8.00
CA THR A 44 -1.68 16.56 -7.39
C THR A 44 -0.45 16.70 -8.31
N LYS A 45 -0.53 17.48 -9.39
CA LYS A 45 0.59 17.66 -10.36
C LYS A 45 1.76 18.49 -9.83
N ASN A 46 1.55 19.38 -8.87
CA ASN A 46 2.58 20.20 -8.24
C ASN A 46 2.42 20.19 -6.71
N LYS A 47 3.41 20.71 -5.95
CA LYS A 47 3.41 20.63 -4.47
C LYS A 47 2.21 21.32 -3.83
N ILE A 48 1.85 22.51 -4.31
CA ILE A 48 0.73 23.30 -3.74
C ILE A 48 -0.58 22.57 -4.03
N GLY A 49 -0.80 22.13 -5.26
CA GLY A 49 -1.94 21.34 -5.64
C GLY A 49 -2.01 20.02 -4.88
N ALA A 50 -0.86 19.38 -4.57
CA ALA A 50 -0.82 18.20 -3.70
C ALA A 50 -1.33 18.50 -2.28
N VAL A 51 -0.91 19.61 -1.66
CA VAL A 51 -1.44 20.07 -0.36
C VAL A 51 -2.93 20.37 -0.45
N THR A 52 -3.35 21.20 -1.41
CA THR A 52 -4.77 21.56 -1.57
C THR A 52 -5.63 20.32 -1.84
N GLY A 53 -5.14 19.39 -2.65
CA GLY A 53 -5.79 18.11 -2.92
C GLY A 53 -5.94 17.27 -1.66
N GLY A 54 -4.89 17.14 -0.85
CA GLY A 54 -4.96 16.43 0.43
C GLY A 54 -5.96 17.04 1.40
N ALA A 55 -6.00 18.38 1.50
CA ALA A 55 -6.93 19.11 2.35
C ALA A 55 -8.38 18.91 1.92
N ILE A 56 -8.68 19.11 0.63
CA ILE A 56 -10.03 18.92 0.08
C ILE A 56 -10.49 17.48 0.27
N VAL A 57 -9.63 16.51 -0.06
CA VAL A 57 -9.98 15.10 0.00
C VAL A 57 -10.21 14.66 1.43
N THR A 58 -9.39 15.13 2.37
CA THR A 58 -9.60 14.80 3.80
C THR A 58 -10.84 15.47 4.35
N ALA A 59 -11.10 16.73 3.98
CA ALA A 59 -12.33 17.41 4.38
C ALA A 59 -13.59 16.68 3.88
N ILE A 60 -13.54 16.17 2.65
CA ILE A 60 -14.62 15.39 2.06
C ILE A 60 -14.71 14.00 2.68
N LEU A 61 -13.60 13.32 2.95
CA LEU A 61 -13.61 11.96 3.50
C LEU A 61 -13.70 11.91 5.02
N GLN A 62 -13.53 13.04 5.71
CA GLN A 62 -13.52 13.18 7.17
C GLN A 62 -12.45 12.29 7.87
N SER A 63 -11.39 11.90 7.14
CA SER A 63 -10.43 10.89 7.59
C SER A 63 -9.04 11.10 6.99
N SER A 64 -8.14 11.77 7.72
CA SER A 64 -6.74 11.97 7.31
C SER A 64 -5.96 10.65 7.27
N SER A 65 -6.35 9.68 8.10
CA SER A 65 -5.76 8.34 8.12
C SER A 65 -6.06 7.56 6.83
N MET A 66 -7.30 7.63 6.33
CA MET A 66 -7.67 7.01 5.05
C MET A 66 -6.89 7.64 3.90
N VAL A 67 -6.79 8.97 3.87
CA VAL A 67 -5.99 9.68 2.85
C VAL A 67 -4.52 9.27 2.93
N SER A 68 -3.98 9.15 4.15
CA SER A 68 -2.60 8.67 4.36
C SER A 68 -2.41 7.24 3.87
N PHE A 69 -3.33 6.31 4.13
CA PHE A 69 -3.26 4.94 3.60
C PHE A 69 -3.35 4.89 2.08
N MET A 70 -4.19 5.72 1.46
CA MET A 70 -4.24 5.85 0.01
C MET A 70 -2.89 6.34 -0.53
N VAL A 71 -2.32 7.38 0.08
CA VAL A 71 -1.00 7.91 -0.28
C VAL A 71 0.07 6.82 -0.16
N LEU A 72 0.08 6.04 0.93
CA LEU A 72 1.01 4.92 1.08
C LEU A 72 0.85 3.85 0.00
N ALA A 73 -0.38 3.51 -0.38
CA ALA A 73 -0.64 2.57 -1.47
C ALA A 73 -0.06 3.08 -2.80
N PHE A 74 -0.30 4.36 -3.13
CA PHE A 74 0.19 4.97 -4.37
C PHE A 74 1.69 5.18 -4.41
N VAL A 75 2.32 5.55 -3.29
CA VAL A 75 3.78 5.63 -3.22
C VAL A 75 4.42 4.26 -3.31
N GLY A 76 3.83 3.26 -2.64
CA GLY A 76 4.29 1.89 -2.74
C GLY A 76 4.22 1.34 -4.16
N ALA A 77 3.23 1.77 -4.95
CA ALA A 77 3.06 1.42 -6.36
C ALA A 77 3.88 2.31 -7.33
N GLY A 78 4.67 3.26 -6.82
CA GLY A 78 5.46 4.19 -7.66
C GLY A 78 4.64 5.26 -8.40
N VAL A 79 3.35 5.40 -8.09
CA VAL A 79 2.44 6.38 -8.71
C VAL A 79 2.69 7.79 -8.17
N PHE A 80 2.98 7.90 -6.88
CA PHE A 80 3.36 9.18 -6.25
C PHE A 80 4.84 9.19 -5.90
N THR A 81 5.47 10.33 -6.15
CA THR A 81 6.77 10.63 -5.59
C THR A 81 6.65 10.84 -4.08
N MET A 82 7.73 10.56 -3.35
CA MET A 82 7.83 10.80 -1.90
C MET A 82 7.43 12.24 -1.54
N LYS A 83 7.89 13.21 -2.34
CA LYS A 83 7.55 14.62 -2.23
C LYS A 83 6.05 14.88 -2.34
N ASN A 84 5.40 14.37 -3.39
CA ASN A 84 3.97 14.60 -3.55
C ASN A 84 3.16 13.93 -2.45
N ALA A 85 3.60 12.75 -1.99
CA ALA A 85 2.99 12.05 -0.88
C ALA A 85 3.03 12.85 0.43
N MET A 86 4.20 13.37 0.79
CA MET A 86 4.35 14.22 1.96
C MET A 86 3.49 15.49 1.85
N ALA A 87 3.44 16.13 0.68
CA ALA A 87 2.59 17.29 0.45
C ALA A 87 1.09 16.97 0.61
N ILE A 88 0.61 15.81 0.12
CA ILE A 88 -0.78 15.38 0.31
C ILE A 88 -1.07 15.15 1.79
N ILE A 89 -0.16 14.54 2.54
CA ILE A 89 -0.31 14.30 3.98
C ILE A 89 -0.39 15.62 4.76
N LEU A 90 0.46 16.60 4.43
CA LEU A 90 0.37 17.95 5.02
C LEU A 90 -1.00 18.58 4.78
N GLY A 91 -1.49 18.47 3.55
CA GLY A 91 -2.85 18.88 3.19
C GLY A 91 -3.91 18.15 4.00
N ALA A 92 -3.77 16.84 4.16
CA ALA A 92 -4.73 16.01 4.86
C ALA A 92 -4.93 16.47 6.31
N ASN A 93 -3.85 16.77 7.03
CA ASN A 93 -3.93 17.27 8.40
C ASN A 93 -4.68 18.62 8.46
N LEU A 94 -4.44 19.53 7.51
CA LEU A 94 -5.24 20.76 7.40
C LEU A 94 -6.72 20.46 7.13
N GLY A 95 -7.03 19.47 6.28
CA GLY A 95 -8.40 19.06 5.99
C GLY A 95 -9.18 18.61 7.23
N THR A 96 -8.54 17.90 8.17
CA THR A 96 -9.16 17.45 9.43
C THR A 96 -9.65 18.60 10.32
N THR A 97 -9.11 19.81 10.14
CA THR A 97 -9.57 20.98 10.89
C THR A 97 -11.03 21.33 10.58
N LEU A 98 -11.52 21.05 9.36
CA LEU A 98 -12.90 21.33 8.98
C LEU A 98 -13.91 20.53 9.81
N ASP A 99 -13.59 19.29 10.16
CA ASP A 99 -14.41 18.45 11.05
C ASP A 99 -14.52 19.10 12.44
N SER A 100 -13.39 19.63 12.93
CA SER A 100 -13.31 20.32 14.22
C SER A 100 -14.14 21.60 14.21
N TRP A 101 -14.05 22.39 13.13
CA TRP A 101 -14.86 23.59 12.93
C TRP A 101 -16.36 23.28 12.88
N LEU A 102 -16.75 22.21 12.19
CA LEU A 102 -18.13 21.75 12.13
C LEU A 102 -18.66 21.46 13.54
N VAL A 103 -17.90 20.70 14.34
CA VAL A 103 -18.26 20.37 15.72
C VAL A 103 -18.33 21.61 16.61
N ALA A 104 -17.33 22.50 16.57
CA ALA A 104 -17.27 23.68 17.43
C ALA A 104 -18.35 24.73 17.10
N THR A 105 -18.70 24.91 15.82
CA THR A 105 -19.64 25.95 15.38
C THR A 105 -21.09 25.51 15.37
N LEU A 106 -21.37 24.24 15.04
CA LEU A 106 -22.72 23.71 15.01
C LEU A 106 -23.04 22.93 16.28
N GLY A 107 -22.11 22.09 16.74
CA GLY A 107 -22.36 21.08 17.76
C GLY A 107 -22.66 21.59 19.16
N PHE A 108 -22.25 22.82 19.49
CA PHE A 108 -22.49 23.43 20.81
C PHE A 108 -23.60 24.49 20.82
N LYS A 109 -24.31 24.68 19.70
CA LYS A 109 -25.50 25.54 19.65
C LYS A 109 -26.68 24.83 20.31
N THR A 110 -27.51 25.60 21.03
CA THR A 110 -28.67 25.07 21.79
C THR A 110 -29.72 24.39 20.90
N ASP A 111 -29.75 24.67 19.60
CA ASP A 111 -30.74 24.13 18.66
C ASP A 111 -30.18 23.03 17.74
N ILE A 112 -29.03 22.42 18.07
CA ILE A 112 -28.44 21.37 17.21
C ILE A 112 -29.37 20.18 17.01
N GLU A 113 -30.21 19.90 18.01
CA GLU A 113 -31.24 18.87 17.99
C GLU A 113 -32.28 19.10 16.87
N VAL A 114 -32.56 20.36 16.54
CA VAL A 114 -33.48 20.75 15.45
C VAL A 114 -32.94 20.32 14.08
N VAL A 115 -31.62 20.15 13.95
CA VAL A 115 -30.99 19.65 12.72
C VAL A 115 -30.71 18.16 12.81
N ALA A 116 -30.26 17.67 13.97
CA ALA A 116 -29.86 16.29 14.17
C ALA A 116 -31.04 15.31 14.08
N TYR A 117 -32.17 15.58 14.74
CA TYR A 117 -33.30 14.65 14.74
C TYR A 117 -33.95 14.48 13.38
N PRO A 118 -34.21 15.55 12.59
CA PRO A 118 -34.69 15.38 11.23
C PRO A 118 -33.70 14.64 10.33
N ALA A 119 -32.39 14.87 10.48
CA ALA A 119 -31.37 14.17 9.70
C ALA A 119 -31.36 12.66 9.98
N VAL A 120 -31.47 12.26 11.26
CA VAL A 120 -31.63 10.84 11.65
C VAL A 120 -32.94 10.27 11.11
N CYS A 121 -34.05 10.97 11.26
CA CYS A 121 -35.36 10.52 10.79
C CYS A 121 -35.37 10.29 9.27
N VAL A 122 -34.98 11.31 8.50
CA VAL A 122 -34.95 11.25 7.04
C VAL A 122 -33.92 10.22 6.57
N GLY A 123 -32.71 10.21 7.13
CA GLY A 123 -31.68 9.24 6.78
C GLY A 123 -32.11 7.80 7.04
N GLY A 124 -32.69 7.52 8.21
CA GLY A 124 -33.18 6.20 8.58
C GLY A 124 -34.33 5.73 7.69
N LEU A 125 -35.33 6.58 7.47
CA LEU A 125 -36.47 6.28 6.60
C LEU A 125 -36.04 6.06 5.14
N LEU A 126 -35.20 6.94 4.59
CA LEU A 126 -34.69 6.77 3.22
C LEU A 126 -33.90 5.46 3.07
N LEU A 127 -33.11 5.08 4.08
CA LEU A 127 -32.35 3.83 4.06
C LEU A 127 -33.29 2.62 4.03
N ILE A 128 -34.30 2.58 4.90
CA ILE A 128 -35.21 1.44 5.03
C ILE A 128 -36.14 1.34 3.82
N LEU A 129 -36.70 2.46 3.35
CA LEU A 129 -37.70 2.47 2.29
C LEU A 129 -37.09 2.37 0.88
N PHE A 130 -35.88 2.92 0.68
CA PHE A 130 -35.29 3.10 -0.66
C PHE A 130 -33.80 2.71 -0.76
N GLY A 131 -33.24 2.04 0.26
CA GLY A 131 -31.83 1.66 0.32
C GLY A 131 -31.37 0.59 -0.68
N SER A 132 -32.29 0.04 -1.49
CA SER A 132 -31.94 -0.85 -2.59
C SER A 132 -31.14 -0.15 -3.70
N ARG A 133 -31.30 1.17 -3.86
CA ARG A 133 -30.52 1.97 -4.82
C ARG A 133 -29.23 2.45 -4.17
N LYS A 134 -28.08 2.16 -4.82
CA LYS A 134 -26.73 2.49 -4.32
C LYS A 134 -26.60 3.95 -3.87
N THR A 135 -26.99 4.90 -4.71
CA THR A 135 -26.87 6.34 -4.39
C THR A 135 -27.73 6.73 -3.19
N ILE A 136 -28.97 6.24 -3.14
CA ILE A 136 -29.88 6.55 -2.01
C ILE A 136 -29.34 5.97 -0.72
N LYS A 137 -28.88 4.72 -0.71
CA LYS A 137 -28.25 4.08 0.45
C LYS A 137 -27.15 4.96 1.07
N TYR A 138 -26.25 5.50 0.24
CA TYR A 138 -25.14 6.31 0.75
C TYR A 138 -25.54 7.74 1.11
N ILE A 139 -26.52 8.34 0.44
CA ILE A 139 -27.13 9.60 0.91
C ILE A 139 -27.80 9.39 2.27
N SER A 140 -28.49 8.28 2.46
CA SER A 140 -29.09 7.91 3.74
C SER A 140 -28.05 7.72 4.83
N PHE A 141 -26.93 7.04 4.53
CA PHE A 141 -25.79 6.91 5.46
C PHE A 141 -25.22 8.28 5.85
N PHE A 142 -25.10 9.19 4.88
CA PHE A 142 -24.62 10.54 5.14
C PHE A 142 -25.55 11.30 6.11
N LEU A 143 -26.85 11.36 5.81
CA LEU A 143 -27.83 12.07 6.64
C LEU A 143 -27.96 11.44 8.04
N PHE A 144 -28.04 10.11 8.10
CA PHE A 144 -28.16 9.38 9.36
C PHE A 144 -26.90 9.52 10.21
N GLY A 145 -25.72 9.36 9.60
CA GLY A 145 -24.43 9.59 10.25
C GLY A 145 -24.28 11.02 10.76
N PHE A 146 -24.62 12.01 9.94
CA PHE A 146 -24.58 13.42 10.33
C PHE A 146 -25.44 13.71 11.57
N GLY A 147 -26.68 13.19 11.60
CA GLY A 147 -27.54 13.34 12.77
C GLY A 147 -27.00 12.63 14.02
N LEU A 148 -26.51 11.39 13.87
CA LEU A 148 -25.91 10.63 14.97
C LEU A 148 -24.63 11.27 15.52
N LEU A 149 -23.84 11.97 14.69
CA LEU A 149 -22.64 12.68 15.11
C LEU A 149 -22.98 13.69 16.21
N PHE A 150 -23.99 14.52 15.97
CA PHE A 150 -24.42 15.54 16.93
C PHE A 150 -25.14 14.96 18.14
N ILE A 151 -25.90 13.88 17.99
CA ILE A 151 -26.49 13.17 19.15
C ILE A 151 -25.38 12.59 20.04
N GLY A 152 -24.37 11.96 19.45
CA GLY A 152 -23.20 11.47 20.16
C GLY A 152 -22.47 12.59 20.90
N LEU A 153 -22.29 13.75 20.26
CA LEU A 153 -21.72 14.94 20.88
C LEU A 153 -22.57 15.47 22.04
N SER A 154 -23.90 15.51 21.90
CA SER A 154 -24.81 15.91 22.98
C SER A 154 -24.69 14.98 24.18
N PHE A 155 -24.53 13.68 23.95
CA PHE A 155 -24.29 12.69 25.01
C PHE A 155 -22.96 12.95 25.73
N MET A 156 -21.88 13.22 24.98
CA MET A 156 -20.58 13.58 25.56
C MET A 156 -20.68 14.86 26.40
N LYS A 157 -21.28 15.91 25.85
CA LYS A 157 -21.49 17.19 26.54
C LYS A 157 -22.24 16.99 27.85
N THR A 158 -23.42 16.36 27.80
CA THR A 158 -24.25 16.16 28.99
C THR A 158 -23.57 15.26 30.03
N ALA A 159 -22.80 14.25 29.59
CA ALA A 159 -22.03 13.40 30.50
C ALA A 159 -20.91 14.19 31.20
N MET A 160 -20.22 15.09 30.47
CA MET A 160 -19.20 15.98 31.04
C MET A 160 -19.80 17.01 32.00
N GLU A 161 -20.96 17.59 31.68
CA GLU A 161 -21.68 18.50 32.61
C GLU A 161 -22.01 17.82 33.94
N ALA A 162 -22.42 16.55 33.90
CA ALA A 162 -22.67 15.79 35.12
C ALA A 162 -21.36 15.48 35.87
N GLN A 163 -20.28 15.16 35.15
CA GLN A 163 -19.01 14.80 35.75
C GLN A 163 -18.35 15.98 36.49
N VAL A 164 -18.41 17.20 35.94
CA VAL A 164 -17.85 18.41 36.57
C VAL A 164 -18.55 18.76 37.88
N LYS A 165 -19.82 18.33 38.08
CA LYS A 165 -20.53 18.54 39.35
C LYS A 165 -20.09 17.58 40.45
N ILE A 166 -19.55 16.41 40.09
CA ILE A 166 -19.21 15.33 41.02
C ILE A 166 -17.69 15.29 41.28
N PHE A 167 -16.89 15.66 40.27
CA PHE A 167 -15.44 15.62 40.31
C PHE A 167 -14.84 17.01 40.19
N ASP A 168 -14.03 17.39 41.16
CA ASP A 168 -13.31 18.66 41.16
C ASP A 168 -12.05 18.59 40.29
N PHE A 169 -12.17 19.07 39.06
CA PHE A 169 -11.07 19.12 38.10
C PHE A 169 -10.02 20.20 38.42
N SER A 170 -10.30 21.14 39.33
CA SER A 170 -9.39 22.23 39.67
C SER A 170 -8.05 21.74 40.22
N LYS A 171 -8.06 20.62 40.96
CA LYS A 171 -6.86 19.97 41.52
C LYS A 171 -5.86 19.51 40.45
N TYR A 172 -6.34 19.24 39.24
CA TYR A 172 -5.53 18.81 38.11
C TYR A 172 -5.12 19.98 37.22
N ALA A 173 -5.74 21.16 37.37
CA ALA A 173 -5.46 22.34 36.57
C ALA A 173 -4.03 22.88 36.78
N GLU A 174 -3.40 22.60 37.92
CA GLU A 174 -2.01 22.97 38.24
C GLU A 174 -0.98 21.98 37.68
N MET A 175 -1.41 20.83 37.15
CA MET A 175 -0.48 19.85 36.59
C MET A 175 0.22 20.40 35.34
N PRO A 176 1.48 20.01 35.09
CA PRO A 176 2.20 20.41 33.88
C PRO A 176 1.44 20.08 32.59
N LEU A 177 1.37 21.04 31.65
CA LEU A 177 0.66 20.88 30.37
C LEU A 177 1.11 19.68 29.54
N ILE A 178 2.35 19.21 29.73
CA ILE A 178 2.87 18.03 29.02
C ILE A 178 2.09 16.76 29.37
N ILE A 179 1.52 16.67 30.58
CA ILE A 179 0.71 15.53 30.99
C ILE A 179 -0.57 15.47 30.16
N PHE A 180 -1.19 16.63 29.92
CA PHE A 180 -2.39 16.73 29.09
C PHE A 180 -2.12 16.45 27.61
N LEU A 181 -0.92 16.81 27.12
CA LEU A 181 -0.45 16.38 25.80
C LEU A 181 -0.35 14.85 25.71
N VAL A 182 0.27 14.20 26.70
CA VAL A 182 0.37 12.73 26.74
C VAL A 182 -1.01 12.08 26.84
N ILE A 183 -1.93 12.65 27.63
CA ILE A 183 -3.32 12.18 27.71
C ILE A 183 -3.99 12.23 26.34
N GLY A 184 -3.88 13.34 25.61
CA GLY A 184 -4.41 13.46 24.25
C GLY A 184 -3.84 12.42 23.30
N PHE A 185 -2.52 12.20 23.37
CA PHE A 185 -1.84 11.16 22.58
C PHE A 185 -2.40 9.76 22.88
N ILE A 186 -2.53 9.38 24.16
CA ILE A 186 -3.03 8.06 24.58
C ILE A 186 -4.49 7.87 24.16
N ILE A 187 -5.34 8.88 24.39
CA ILE A 187 -6.76 8.79 24.01
C ILE A 187 -6.88 8.56 22.51
N THR A 188 -6.18 9.34 21.68
CA THR A 188 -6.24 9.17 20.23
C THR A 188 -5.60 7.87 19.76
N MET A 189 -4.54 7.38 20.40
CA MET A 189 -3.95 6.09 20.08
C MET A 189 -4.94 4.94 20.31
N LEU A 190 -5.69 4.97 21.41
CA LEU A 190 -6.69 3.95 21.76
C LEU A 190 -7.93 4.04 20.88
N VAL A 191 -8.47 5.26 20.73
CA VAL A 191 -9.71 5.52 19.97
C VAL A 191 -9.46 5.53 18.45
N GLN A 192 -8.21 5.70 18.02
CA GLN A 192 -7.77 5.72 16.62
C GLN A 192 -8.39 6.87 15.79
N SER A 193 -8.86 7.93 16.44
CA SER A 193 -9.48 9.12 15.83
C SER A 193 -9.16 10.41 16.60
N SER A 194 -8.48 11.35 15.95
CA SER A 194 -8.24 12.70 16.50
C SER A 194 -9.52 13.52 16.55
N SER A 195 -10.45 13.36 15.60
CA SER A 195 -11.74 14.08 15.59
C SER A 195 -12.61 13.74 16.82
N VAL A 196 -12.59 12.49 17.27
CA VAL A 196 -13.26 12.09 18.54
C VAL A 196 -12.58 12.74 19.74
N THR A 197 -11.24 12.75 19.75
CA THR A 197 -10.47 13.36 20.84
C THR A 197 -10.70 14.87 20.90
N MET A 198 -10.80 15.54 19.75
CA MET A 198 -11.20 16.95 19.63
C MET A 198 -12.63 17.16 20.14
N ALA A 199 -13.61 16.34 19.75
CA ALA A 199 -14.99 16.46 20.20
C ALA A 199 -15.13 16.30 21.74
N LEU A 200 -14.40 15.34 22.32
CA LEU A 200 -14.32 15.15 23.77
C LEU A 200 -13.68 16.37 24.45
N THR A 201 -12.60 16.89 23.88
CA THR A 201 -11.89 18.06 24.42
C THR A 201 -12.75 19.32 24.34
N LEU A 202 -13.45 19.54 23.24
CA LEU A 202 -14.41 20.64 23.10
C LEU A 202 -15.57 20.50 24.10
N SER A 203 -16.04 19.28 24.34
CA SER A 203 -17.09 19.01 25.34
C SER A 203 -16.62 19.36 26.75
N ALA A 204 -15.40 18.94 27.12
CA ALA A 204 -14.78 19.27 28.40
C ALA A 204 -14.51 20.78 28.53
N LEU A 205 -14.06 21.44 27.48
CA LEU A 205 -13.79 22.89 27.45
C LEU A 205 -15.09 23.70 27.56
N HIS A 206 -16.17 23.25 26.90
CA HIS A 206 -17.47 23.92 26.92
C HIS A 206 -18.05 24.02 28.33
N VAL A 207 -17.87 22.97 29.13
CA VAL A 207 -18.40 22.88 30.49
C VAL A 207 -17.43 23.40 31.56
N GLY A 208 -16.25 23.88 31.15
CA GLY A 208 -15.20 24.38 32.05
C GLY A 208 -14.42 23.30 32.80
N ALA A 209 -14.53 22.02 32.40
CA ALA A 209 -13.75 20.92 32.99
C ALA A 209 -12.25 21.08 32.72
N VAL A 210 -11.89 21.66 31.57
CA VAL A 210 -10.52 21.98 31.19
C VAL A 210 -10.43 23.43 30.73
N SER A 211 -9.30 24.07 31.02
CA SER A 211 -9.01 25.42 30.54
C SER A 211 -8.56 25.39 29.07
N PHE A 212 -8.60 26.54 28.39
CA PHE A 212 -8.16 26.64 27.00
C PHE A 212 -6.70 26.15 26.77
N PRO A 213 -5.71 26.48 27.61
CA PRO A 213 -4.35 25.93 27.48
C PRO A 213 -4.28 24.40 27.64
N ILE A 214 -5.07 23.84 28.57
CA ILE A 214 -5.13 22.39 28.77
C ILE A 214 -5.74 21.71 27.53
N ALA A 215 -6.85 22.23 27.03
CA ALA A 215 -7.49 21.74 25.82
C ALA A 215 -6.55 21.79 24.60
N ALA A 216 -5.81 22.88 24.43
CA ALA A 216 -4.82 23.03 23.37
C ALA A 216 -3.70 21.97 23.47
N ALA A 217 -3.22 21.67 24.68
CA ALA A 217 -2.23 20.62 24.91
C ALA A 217 -2.79 19.22 24.54
N ILE A 218 -4.04 18.90 24.93
CA ILE A 218 -4.69 17.64 24.56
C ILE A 218 -4.80 17.50 23.04
N VAL A 219 -5.23 18.56 22.35
CA VAL A 219 -5.32 18.57 20.88
C VAL A 219 -3.97 18.32 20.23
N LEU A 220 -2.89 18.98 20.70
CA LEU A 220 -1.53 18.71 20.21
C LEU A 220 -1.10 17.25 20.34
N GLY A 221 -1.45 16.63 21.47
CA GLY A 221 -1.23 15.20 21.69
C GLY A 221 -2.00 14.32 20.72
N SER A 222 -3.27 14.68 20.47
CA SER A 222 -4.16 13.93 19.59
C SER A 222 -3.65 13.85 18.15
N GLU A 223 -3.07 14.94 17.64
CA GLU A 223 -2.50 14.99 16.28
C GLU A 223 -1.31 14.02 16.15
N THR A 224 -0.45 13.95 17.17
CA THR A 224 0.64 12.96 17.21
C THR A 224 0.10 11.53 17.34
N GLY A 225 -0.95 11.30 18.14
CA GLY A 225 -1.54 9.98 18.36
C GLY A 225 -2.02 9.31 17.07
N THR A 226 -2.59 10.10 16.15
CA THR A 226 -3.07 9.63 14.83
C THR A 226 -1.94 9.02 13.98
N THR A 227 -0.70 9.42 14.19
CA THR A 227 0.44 8.89 13.42
C THR A 227 0.71 7.41 13.68
N ILE A 228 0.38 6.90 14.87
CA ILE A 228 0.60 5.50 15.23
C ILE A 228 -0.19 4.57 14.31
N LYS A 229 -1.43 4.95 13.96
CA LYS A 229 -2.27 4.21 13.01
C LYS A 229 -1.60 4.07 11.64
N ILE A 230 -0.95 5.14 11.17
CA ILE A 230 -0.23 5.17 9.89
C ILE A 230 1.05 4.32 9.97
N VAL A 231 1.75 4.37 11.10
CA VAL A 231 2.95 3.54 11.37
C VAL A 231 2.64 2.05 11.26
N LEU A 232 1.55 1.61 11.91
CA LEU A 232 1.12 0.21 11.85
C LEU A 232 0.77 -0.21 10.41
N GLY A 233 0.18 0.69 9.61
CA GLY A 233 -0.19 0.41 8.22
C GLY A 233 0.98 0.27 7.23
N ALA A 234 2.21 0.61 7.62
CA ALA A 234 3.40 0.39 6.80
C ALA A 234 4.22 -0.84 7.21
N ILE A 235 3.78 -1.60 8.21
CA ILE A 235 4.37 -2.89 8.55
C ILE A 235 4.27 -3.82 7.33
N GLY A 236 5.39 -4.44 6.94
CA GLY A 236 5.47 -5.25 5.72
C GLY A 236 5.50 -4.46 4.40
N GLY A 237 5.53 -3.13 4.43
CA GLY A 237 5.63 -2.29 3.23
C GLY A 237 7.06 -2.16 2.66
N ASN A 238 7.15 -1.77 1.39
CA ASN A 238 8.43 -1.45 0.72
C ASN A 238 9.08 -0.18 1.28
N ALA A 239 10.34 0.08 0.89
CA ALA A 239 11.13 1.20 1.41
C ALA A 239 10.43 2.56 1.22
N SER A 240 9.80 2.80 0.07
CA SER A 240 9.06 4.03 -0.20
C SER A 240 7.90 4.24 0.78
N LYS A 241 7.10 3.20 1.09
CA LYS A 241 6.05 3.28 2.12
C LYS A 241 6.64 3.62 3.49
N LYS A 242 7.73 2.94 3.88
CA LYS A 242 8.41 3.15 5.17
C LYS A 242 8.97 4.57 5.29
N ARG A 243 9.54 5.13 4.22
CA ARG A 243 10.03 6.52 4.17
C ARG A 243 8.90 7.53 4.36
N VAL A 244 7.75 7.36 3.69
CA VAL A 244 6.58 8.24 3.87
C VAL A 244 6.08 8.21 5.31
N VAL A 245 5.97 7.02 5.90
CA VAL A 245 5.54 6.88 7.29
C VAL A 245 6.52 7.51 8.26
N LEU A 246 7.82 7.29 8.09
CA LEU A 246 8.84 7.95 8.89
C LEU A 246 8.76 9.47 8.74
N GLY A 247 8.59 9.96 7.51
CA GLY A 247 8.41 11.38 7.23
C GLY A 247 7.20 11.96 7.95
N ASN A 248 6.05 11.29 7.86
CA ASN A 248 4.83 11.68 8.56
C ASN A 248 5.03 11.70 10.08
N PHE A 249 5.66 10.66 10.64
CA PHE A 249 5.92 10.58 12.07
C PHE A 249 6.85 11.69 12.56
N LEU A 250 8.03 11.86 11.93
CA LEU A 250 9.01 12.88 12.30
C LEU A 250 8.44 14.29 12.18
N PHE A 251 7.68 14.55 11.11
CA PHE A 251 7.03 15.83 10.89
C PHE A 251 6.02 16.14 12.01
N ASN A 252 5.09 15.23 12.31
CA ASN A 252 4.07 15.48 13.33
C ASN A 252 4.69 15.63 14.72
N VAL A 253 5.71 14.83 15.06
CA VAL A 253 6.47 14.99 16.31
C VAL A 253 7.14 16.37 16.36
N PHE A 254 7.80 16.80 15.28
CA PHE A 254 8.41 18.13 15.23
C PHE A 254 7.37 19.24 15.42
N VAL A 255 6.25 19.18 14.70
CA VAL A 255 5.17 20.17 14.80
C VAL A 255 4.60 20.22 16.21
N THR A 256 4.34 19.07 16.82
CA THR A 256 3.81 19.00 18.19
C THR A 256 4.80 19.56 19.21
N VAL A 257 6.09 19.20 19.13
CA VAL A 257 7.12 19.75 20.02
C VAL A 257 7.25 21.26 19.85
N PHE A 258 7.32 21.73 18.60
CA PHE A 258 7.46 23.16 18.29
C PHE A 258 6.24 23.97 18.76
N ALA A 259 5.03 23.51 18.44
CA ALA A 259 3.80 24.15 18.86
C ALA A 259 3.61 24.11 20.38
N PHE A 260 4.10 23.06 21.06
CA PHE A 260 4.07 22.99 22.52
C PHE A 260 5.03 24.00 23.17
N ILE A 261 6.24 24.18 22.64
CA ILE A 261 7.19 25.20 23.09
C ILE A 261 6.60 26.61 22.90
N LEU A 262 5.96 26.84 21.75
CA LEU A 262 5.30 28.11 21.42
C LEU A 262 3.83 28.17 21.87
N LEU A 263 3.39 27.31 22.78
CA LEU A 263 1.98 27.22 23.15
C LEU A 263 1.46 28.57 23.67
N LYS A 264 2.14 29.15 24.66
CA LYS A 264 1.74 30.45 25.24
C LYS A 264 1.63 31.59 24.20
N PRO A 265 2.65 31.86 23.35
CA PRO A 265 2.53 32.91 22.35
C PRO A 265 1.46 32.61 21.28
N ILE A 266 1.24 31.35 20.90
CA ILE A 266 0.15 31.00 19.97
C ILE A 266 -1.22 31.28 20.61
N LEU A 267 -1.41 30.93 21.88
CA LEU A 267 -2.67 31.21 22.58
C LEU A 267 -2.91 32.71 22.71
N SER A 268 -1.89 33.50 23.06
CA SER A 268 -1.96 34.97 23.12
C SER A 268 -2.25 35.59 21.74
N LEU A 269 -1.67 35.06 20.66
CA LEU A 269 -2.01 35.47 19.30
C LEU A 269 -3.51 35.28 19.01
N ILE A 270 -4.10 34.19 19.49
CA ILE A 270 -5.54 33.91 19.30
C ILE A 270 -6.41 34.82 20.17
N THR A 271 -6.08 34.99 21.45
CA THR A 271 -6.92 35.72 22.41
C THR A 271 -6.76 37.22 22.31
N ASP A 272 -5.53 37.71 22.12
CA ASP A 272 -5.18 39.12 22.31
C ASP A 272 -5.03 39.84 20.98
N VAL A 273 -4.52 39.16 19.94
CA VAL A 273 -4.32 39.76 18.60
C VAL A 273 -5.51 39.48 17.68
N PHE A 274 -5.94 38.23 17.54
CA PHE A 274 -7.15 37.88 16.78
C PHE A 274 -8.45 38.17 17.55
N ASN A 275 -8.34 38.49 18.86
CA ASN A 275 -9.46 38.88 19.72
C ASN A 275 -10.59 37.81 19.77
N ILE A 276 -10.22 36.53 19.70
CA ILE A 276 -11.16 35.41 19.76
C ILE A 276 -11.45 35.09 21.23
N LYS A 277 -12.60 35.55 21.72
CA LYS A 277 -13.01 35.39 23.13
C LYS A 277 -13.69 34.04 23.44
N ASN A 278 -14.29 33.40 22.44
CA ASN A 278 -14.94 32.11 22.64
C ASN A 278 -13.88 30.99 22.65
N PRO A 279 -13.68 30.26 23.77
CA PRO A 279 -12.61 29.28 23.88
C PRO A 279 -12.78 28.08 22.93
N LEU A 280 -14.02 27.72 22.56
CA LEU A 280 -14.28 26.65 21.58
C LEU A 280 -13.78 27.04 20.19
N ILE A 281 -14.08 28.28 19.78
CA ILE A 281 -13.59 28.83 18.50
C ILE A 281 -12.07 29.04 18.56
N GLY A 282 -11.55 29.45 19.72
CA GLY A 282 -10.11 29.56 19.96
C GLY A 282 -9.39 28.22 19.76
N LEU A 283 -9.97 27.10 20.22
CA LEU A 283 -9.37 25.77 20.08
C LEU A 283 -9.30 25.26 18.64
N VAL A 284 -10.37 25.44 17.86
CA VAL A 284 -10.35 25.04 16.44
C VAL A 284 -9.48 25.98 15.60
N THR A 285 -9.39 27.26 15.98
CA THR A 285 -8.45 28.22 15.39
C THR A 285 -7.01 27.81 15.69
N PHE A 286 -6.72 27.39 16.93
CA PHE A 286 -5.41 26.89 17.34
C PHE A 286 -4.96 25.69 16.48
N SER A 287 -5.80 24.66 16.34
CA SER A 287 -5.49 23.50 15.47
C SER A 287 -5.28 23.93 14.01
N SER A 288 -6.10 24.87 13.51
CA SER A 288 -5.97 25.39 12.14
C SER A 288 -4.66 26.13 11.92
N LEU A 289 -4.24 26.98 12.88
CA LEU A 289 -3.00 27.73 12.81
C LEU A 289 -1.78 26.82 12.82
N ILE A 290 -1.78 25.78 13.65
CA ILE A 290 -0.67 24.82 13.71
C ILE A 290 -0.55 24.08 12.38
N ASN A 291 -1.65 23.57 11.83
CA ASN A 291 -1.63 22.86 10.55
C ASN A 291 -1.21 23.79 9.39
N LEU A 292 -1.68 25.03 9.37
CA LEU A 292 -1.28 26.03 8.39
C LEU A 292 0.21 26.41 8.52
N PHE A 293 0.68 26.67 9.74
CA PHE A 293 2.09 26.91 10.03
C PHE A 293 2.95 25.75 9.53
N SER A 294 2.51 24.52 9.79
CA SER A 294 3.24 23.33 9.40
C SER A 294 3.38 23.20 7.89
N ILE A 295 2.34 23.53 7.13
CA ILE A 295 2.40 23.62 5.66
C ILE A 295 3.40 24.71 5.24
N LEU A 296 3.26 25.93 5.76
CA LEU A 296 4.11 27.07 5.38
C LEU A 296 5.59 26.81 5.69
N PHE A 297 5.86 26.14 6.81
CA PHE A 297 7.21 25.78 7.22
C PHE A 297 7.77 24.63 6.38
N PHE A 298 7.07 23.50 6.22
CA PHE A 298 7.64 22.32 5.56
C PHE A 298 7.58 22.32 4.04
N LEU A 299 6.59 22.99 3.43
CA LEU A 299 6.44 23.01 1.98
C LEU A 299 7.68 23.50 1.20
N PRO A 300 8.39 24.57 1.62
CA PRO A 300 9.64 24.98 0.96
C PRO A 300 10.77 23.96 1.16
N PHE A 301 10.89 23.36 2.34
CA PHE A 301 11.94 22.39 2.67
C PHE A 301 11.62 20.95 2.27
N LEU A 302 10.49 20.72 1.60
CA LEU A 302 9.97 19.39 1.33
C LEU A 302 10.90 18.54 0.45
N ASP A 303 11.71 19.19 -0.40
CA ASP A 303 12.68 18.50 -1.26
C ASP A 303 13.87 18.01 -0.44
N ASN A 304 14.43 18.88 0.40
CA ASN A 304 15.51 18.54 1.32
C ASN A 304 15.05 17.47 2.33
N PHE A 305 13.81 17.57 2.80
CA PHE A 305 13.23 16.59 3.72
C PHE A 305 13.03 15.23 3.03
N ALA A 306 12.55 15.21 1.79
CA ALA A 306 12.45 13.98 1.01
C ALA A 306 13.84 13.33 0.80
N GLN A 307 14.86 14.10 0.40
CA GLN A 307 16.23 13.61 0.25
C GLN A 307 16.84 13.11 1.58
N PHE A 308 16.52 13.77 2.69
CA PHE A 308 16.90 13.29 4.02
C PHE A 308 16.27 11.93 4.31
N LEU A 309 14.97 11.77 4.05
CA LEU A 309 14.24 10.53 4.27
C LEU A 309 14.71 9.41 3.34
N GLU A 310 15.18 9.71 2.13
CA GLU A 310 15.81 8.73 1.23
C GLU A 310 17.07 8.07 1.80
N ARG A 311 17.73 8.71 2.79
CA ARG A 311 18.84 8.10 3.53
C ARG A 311 18.39 6.97 4.46
N PHE A 312 17.13 7.00 4.88
CA PHE A 312 16.51 6.00 5.74
C PHE A 312 15.79 4.96 4.90
N PHE A 313 15.86 3.71 5.36
CA PHE A 313 15.36 2.57 4.60
C PHE A 313 15.90 2.61 3.18
N LYS A 314 17.22 2.42 3.03
CA LYS A 314 17.81 2.25 1.70
C LYS A 314 17.01 1.19 0.98
N ASP A 315 16.61 1.48 -0.26
CA ASP A 315 16.28 0.39 -1.17
C ASP A 315 17.49 -0.52 -1.10
N LEU A 316 17.30 -1.77 -0.68
CA LEU A 316 18.39 -2.75 -0.65
C LEU A 316 18.99 -2.98 -2.05
N ASN A 317 18.49 -2.26 -3.06
CA ASN A 317 18.86 -2.29 -4.45
C ASN A 317 19.26 -0.86 -4.87
N GLY A 318 20.53 -0.48 -4.71
CA GLY A 318 21.16 0.32 -5.77
C GLY A 318 21.02 -0.48 -7.07
N ASN A 319 20.74 0.20 -8.20
CA ASN A 319 20.29 -0.38 -9.48
C ASN A 319 20.36 -1.91 -9.54
N THR A 320 19.19 -2.53 -9.63
CA THR A 320 19.05 -3.98 -9.72
C THR A 320 19.79 -4.52 -10.94
N ALA A 321 19.91 -3.71 -12.00
CA ALA A 321 20.72 -4.00 -13.16
C ALA A 321 22.21 -4.07 -12.85
N ALA A 322 22.83 -5.20 -13.21
CA ALA A 322 24.24 -5.46 -13.00
C ALA A 322 25.14 -4.88 -14.13
N PHE A 323 24.65 -4.88 -15.37
CA PHE A 323 25.40 -4.58 -16.59
C PHE A 323 24.95 -3.28 -17.28
N ILE A 324 23.64 -3.02 -17.35
CA ILE A 324 23.12 -1.83 -18.08
C ILE A 324 23.21 -0.52 -17.28
N THR A 325 23.54 -0.60 -15.98
CA THR A 325 23.59 0.56 -15.05
C THR A 325 24.49 1.71 -15.52
N HIS A 326 25.62 1.39 -16.14
CA HIS A 326 26.60 2.39 -16.61
C HIS A 326 26.74 2.40 -18.14
N ALA A 327 25.84 1.72 -18.85
CA ALA A 327 25.91 1.63 -20.30
C ALA A 327 25.63 2.99 -20.97
N SER A 328 26.54 3.44 -21.82
CA SER A 328 26.33 4.63 -22.64
C SER A 328 25.49 4.29 -23.86
N ILE A 329 24.30 4.89 -23.95
CA ILE A 329 23.40 4.76 -25.12
C ILE A 329 23.92 5.59 -26.31
N VAL A 330 25.10 6.20 -26.20
CA VAL A 330 25.80 6.85 -27.33
C VAL A 330 26.48 5.79 -28.21
N GLU A 331 26.76 4.61 -27.66
CA GLU A 331 27.35 3.45 -28.36
C GLU A 331 26.32 2.32 -28.42
N PRO A 332 25.44 2.25 -29.44
CA PRO A 332 24.28 1.38 -29.42
C PRO A 332 24.62 -0.11 -29.42
N ILE A 333 25.71 -0.51 -30.09
CA ILE A 333 26.16 -1.91 -30.18
C ILE A 333 26.66 -2.40 -28.82
N THR A 334 27.52 -1.61 -28.15
CA THR A 334 27.99 -1.90 -26.78
C THR A 334 26.82 -1.96 -25.79
N ALA A 335 25.87 -1.03 -25.92
CA ALA A 335 24.67 -1.01 -25.10
C ALA A 335 23.78 -2.24 -25.32
N LEU A 336 23.70 -2.75 -26.56
CA LEU A 336 22.97 -3.97 -26.88
C LEU A 336 23.64 -5.22 -26.29
N ASP A 337 24.97 -5.33 -26.34
CA ASP A 337 25.70 -6.45 -25.69
C ASP A 337 25.46 -6.46 -24.17
N LEU A 338 25.51 -5.29 -23.53
CA LEU A 338 25.21 -5.18 -22.09
C LEU A 338 23.76 -5.54 -21.79
N PHE A 339 22.81 -5.16 -22.66
CA PHE A 339 21.41 -5.55 -22.53
C PHE A 339 21.20 -7.06 -22.69
N ARG A 340 21.95 -7.71 -23.59
CA ARG A 340 21.96 -9.17 -23.75
C ARG A 340 22.49 -9.88 -22.50
N ARG A 341 23.59 -9.38 -21.90
CA ARG A 341 24.12 -9.93 -20.63
C ARG A 341 23.13 -9.78 -19.48
N GLU A 342 22.48 -8.63 -19.38
CA GLU A 342 21.45 -8.38 -18.37
C GLU A 342 20.22 -9.29 -18.56
N THR A 343 19.79 -9.50 -19.82
CA THR A 343 18.73 -10.45 -20.15
C THR A 343 19.09 -11.87 -19.71
N ASN A 344 20.34 -12.31 -19.96
CA ASN A 344 20.80 -13.62 -19.50
C ASN A 344 20.78 -13.74 -17.97
N TYR A 345 21.30 -12.72 -17.26
CA TYR A 345 21.25 -12.64 -15.80
C TYR A 345 19.81 -12.70 -15.26
N PHE A 346 18.87 -12.01 -15.93
CA PHE A 346 17.45 -12.04 -15.60
C PHE A 346 16.84 -13.43 -15.74
N ILE A 347 17.08 -14.12 -16.88
CA ILE A 347 16.59 -15.49 -17.13
C ILE A 347 17.18 -16.46 -16.10
N HIS A 348 18.48 -16.39 -15.83
CA HIS A 348 19.16 -17.22 -14.83
C HIS A 348 18.52 -17.12 -13.44
N ASN A 349 18.32 -15.89 -12.95
CA ASN A 349 17.72 -15.70 -11.63
C ASN A 349 16.21 -16.01 -11.60
N SER A 350 15.53 -15.89 -12.73
CA SER A 350 14.14 -16.35 -12.88
C SER A 350 14.04 -17.87 -12.73
N MET A 351 14.98 -18.62 -13.32
CA MET A 351 15.09 -20.07 -13.12
C MET A 351 15.39 -20.42 -11.66
N LEU A 352 16.37 -19.76 -11.04
CA LEU A 352 16.73 -19.93 -9.62
C LEU A 352 15.52 -19.71 -8.70
N PHE A 353 14.79 -18.61 -8.88
CA PHE A 353 13.62 -18.29 -8.06
C PHE A 353 12.58 -19.42 -8.10
N ASN A 354 12.24 -19.88 -9.31
CA ASN A 354 11.28 -20.94 -9.53
C ASN A 354 11.75 -22.26 -8.89
N MET A 355 13.00 -22.69 -9.14
CA MET A 355 13.55 -23.93 -8.56
C MET A 355 13.56 -23.91 -7.02
N GLU A 356 13.94 -22.79 -6.42
CA GLU A 356 13.96 -22.66 -4.96
C GLU A 356 12.54 -22.72 -4.36
N LEU A 357 11.51 -22.25 -5.07
CA LEU A 357 10.11 -22.37 -4.61
C LEU A 357 9.66 -23.84 -4.56
N PHE A 358 10.18 -24.67 -5.46
CA PHE A 358 9.99 -26.12 -5.48
C PHE A 358 10.94 -26.89 -4.53
N LYS A 359 11.77 -26.19 -3.74
CA LYS A 359 12.80 -26.79 -2.87
C LYS A 359 13.75 -27.72 -3.66
N ILE A 360 14.03 -27.38 -4.92
CA ILE A 360 15.05 -28.06 -5.74
C ILE A 360 16.42 -27.56 -5.29
N ASP A 361 17.41 -28.45 -5.26
CA ASP A 361 18.79 -28.06 -4.98
C ASP A 361 19.32 -27.19 -6.13
N THR A 362 19.84 -26.02 -5.78
CA THR A 362 20.29 -25.01 -6.74
C THR A 362 21.78 -24.71 -6.62
N HIS A 363 22.55 -25.52 -5.88
CA HIS A 363 23.97 -25.29 -5.66
C HIS A 363 24.74 -24.95 -6.95
N ASP A 364 24.58 -25.77 -8.00
CA ASP A 364 25.26 -25.58 -9.29
C ASP A 364 24.88 -24.26 -9.98
N PHE A 365 23.62 -23.83 -9.85
CA PHE A 365 23.15 -22.56 -10.41
C PHE A 365 23.65 -21.35 -9.61
N ARG A 366 23.82 -21.51 -8.29
CA ARG A 366 24.36 -20.47 -7.41
C ARG A 366 25.85 -20.25 -7.62
N GLU A 367 26.57 -21.33 -7.92
CA GLU A 367 28.01 -21.33 -8.21
C GLU A 367 28.36 -20.92 -9.65
N ASN A 368 27.41 -20.36 -10.40
CA ASN A 368 27.67 -19.83 -11.73
C ASN A 368 28.79 -18.78 -11.69
N ALA A 369 29.86 -19.02 -12.46
CA ALA A 369 31.09 -18.23 -12.43
C ALA A 369 30.88 -16.73 -12.71
N VAL A 370 29.88 -16.37 -13.52
CA VAL A 370 29.59 -14.97 -13.88
C VAL A 370 28.66 -14.33 -12.86
N PHE A 371 27.62 -15.05 -12.42
CA PHE A 371 26.51 -14.45 -11.66
C PHE A 371 26.65 -14.56 -10.15
N LYS A 372 27.52 -15.42 -9.62
CA LYS A 372 27.73 -15.60 -8.17
C LYS A 372 28.07 -14.29 -7.47
N SER A 373 29.13 -13.61 -7.92
CA SER A 373 29.59 -12.34 -7.31
C SER A 373 28.54 -11.22 -7.38
N ILE A 374 27.75 -11.19 -8.46
CA ILE A 374 26.66 -10.24 -8.67
C ILE A 374 25.53 -10.53 -7.67
N ASN A 375 25.12 -11.79 -7.55
CA ASN A 375 24.09 -12.22 -6.61
C ASN A 375 24.50 -12.01 -5.15
N ASP A 376 25.78 -12.21 -4.81
CA ASP A 376 26.33 -11.92 -3.48
C ASP A 376 26.25 -10.42 -3.16
N LYS A 377 26.63 -9.56 -4.13
CA LYS A 377 26.52 -8.10 -4.00
C LYS A 377 25.08 -7.64 -3.79
N HIS A 378 24.13 -8.22 -4.53
CA HIS A 378 22.70 -7.94 -4.38
C HIS A 378 22.05 -8.67 -3.20
N LYS A 379 22.79 -9.53 -2.51
CA LYS A 379 22.31 -10.42 -1.45
C LYS A 379 21.08 -11.23 -1.87
N PHE A 380 21.05 -11.67 -3.13
CA PHE A 380 19.86 -12.29 -3.75
C PHE A 380 19.37 -13.51 -2.96
N PHE A 381 20.29 -14.34 -2.44
CA PHE A 381 19.96 -15.54 -1.69
C PHE A 381 19.59 -15.31 -0.21
N SER A 382 19.88 -14.13 0.34
CA SER A 382 19.46 -13.78 1.71
C SER A 382 18.11 -13.06 1.76
N LYS A 383 17.52 -12.75 0.59
CA LYS A 383 16.21 -12.12 0.46
C LYS A 383 15.10 -13.13 0.76
N THR A 384 13.96 -12.64 1.24
CA THR A 384 12.74 -13.45 1.29
C THR A 384 12.27 -13.78 -0.13
N LYS A 385 11.39 -14.76 -0.29
CA LYS A 385 10.81 -15.09 -1.61
C LYS A 385 10.07 -13.90 -2.23
N GLU A 386 9.36 -13.13 -1.42
CA GLU A 386 8.68 -11.93 -1.88
C GLU A 386 9.68 -10.85 -2.34
N ASP A 387 10.78 -10.66 -1.59
CA ASP A 387 11.83 -9.72 -1.95
C ASP A 387 12.63 -10.16 -3.20
N GLN A 388 12.82 -11.47 -3.44
CA GLN A 388 13.42 -11.99 -4.67
C GLN A 388 12.50 -11.74 -5.88
N TYR A 389 11.19 -11.93 -5.72
CA TYR A 389 10.21 -11.61 -6.75
C TYR A 389 10.19 -10.11 -7.06
N ASP A 390 10.19 -9.26 -6.04
CA ASP A 390 10.23 -7.80 -6.20
C ASP A 390 11.55 -7.34 -6.85
N PHE A 391 12.67 -7.99 -6.53
CA PHE A 391 13.95 -7.78 -7.20
C PHE A 391 13.84 -8.05 -8.71
N LEU A 392 13.32 -9.22 -9.12
CA LEU A 392 13.14 -9.55 -10.53
C LEU A 392 12.18 -8.57 -11.21
N LYS A 393 11.06 -8.24 -10.57
CA LYS A 393 10.10 -7.26 -11.11
C LYS A 393 10.75 -5.88 -11.32
N GLN A 394 11.61 -5.44 -10.40
CA GLN A 394 12.36 -4.19 -10.55
C GLN A 394 13.37 -4.29 -11.71
N LEU A 395 14.11 -5.39 -11.82
CA LEU A 395 15.06 -5.63 -12.91
C LEU A 395 14.38 -5.59 -14.29
N GLN A 396 13.21 -6.22 -14.42
CA GLN A 396 12.39 -6.13 -15.63
C GLN A 396 12.03 -4.67 -15.96
N GLY A 397 11.67 -3.88 -14.96
CA GLY A 397 11.38 -2.45 -15.14
C GLY A 397 12.58 -1.65 -15.67
N GLU A 398 13.76 -1.89 -15.08
CA GLU A 398 15.02 -1.26 -15.52
C GLU A 398 15.38 -1.66 -16.97
N LEU A 399 15.25 -2.95 -17.32
CA LEU A 399 15.40 -3.46 -18.69
C LEU A 399 14.42 -2.80 -19.67
N GLN A 400 13.13 -2.66 -19.31
CA GLN A 400 12.13 -2.05 -20.18
C GLN A 400 12.43 -0.57 -20.44
N ILE A 401 12.86 0.18 -19.43
CA ILE A 401 13.26 1.59 -19.57
C ILE A 401 14.48 1.71 -20.48
N PHE A 402 15.48 0.84 -20.31
CA PHE A 402 16.68 0.83 -21.14
C PHE A 402 16.35 0.49 -22.60
N TYR A 403 15.53 -0.54 -22.83
CA TYR A 403 15.01 -0.91 -24.15
C TYR A 403 14.35 0.28 -24.86
N LEU A 404 13.47 1.02 -24.19
CA LEU A 404 12.78 2.18 -24.80
C LEU A 404 13.74 3.30 -25.21
N LYS A 405 14.87 3.45 -24.50
CA LYS A 405 15.90 4.46 -24.83
C LYS A 405 16.84 3.99 -25.94
N LEU A 406 17.17 2.70 -25.99
CA LEU A 406 18.12 2.14 -26.95
C LEU A 406 17.47 1.83 -28.30
N ARG A 407 16.26 1.26 -28.31
CA ARG A 407 15.55 0.80 -29.52
C ARG A 407 15.52 1.82 -30.67
N PRO A 408 15.24 3.13 -30.46
CA PRO A 408 15.20 4.10 -31.56
C PRO A 408 16.56 4.37 -32.24
N LYS A 409 17.66 3.90 -31.66
CA LYS A 409 19.03 4.15 -32.14
C LYS A 409 19.66 2.94 -32.85
N LEU A 410 18.93 1.84 -32.98
CA LEU A 410 19.40 0.60 -33.57
C LEU A 410 18.97 0.49 -35.04
N GLN A 411 19.78 -0.20 -35.86
CA GLN A 411 19.46 -0.50 -37.26
C GLN A 411 18.63 -1.79 -37.35
N THR A 412 18.27 -2.24 -38.56
CA THR A 412 17.28 -3.31 -38.78
C THR A 412 17.59 -4.62 -38.05
N GLU A 413 18.84 -5.11 -38.10
CA GLU A 413 19.22 -6.37 -37.45
C GLU A 413 19.27 -6.25 -35.92
N GLU A 414 19.89 -5.18 -35.40
CA GLU A 414 19.96 -4.95 -33.95
C GLU A 414 18.59 -4.61 -33.34
N TYR A 415 17.73 -3.97 -34.11
CA TYR A 415 16.35 -3.68 -33.73
C TYR A 415 15.53 -4.96 -33.53
N SER A 416 15.72 -5.93 -34.43
CA SER A 416 15.16 -7.27 -34.30
C SER A 416 15.66 -7.94 -33.02
N GLU A 417 16.98 -7.96 -32.82
CA GLU A 417 17.62 -8.57 -31.65
C GLU A 417 17.10 -7.99 -30.33
N ILE A 418 17.04 -6.65 -30.20
CA ILE A 418 16.58 -6.03 -28.94
C ILE A 418 15.10 -6.34 -28.67
N ASN A 419 14.26 -6.47 -29.71
CA ASN A 419 12.85 -6.83 -29.56
C ASN A 419 12.69 -8.28 -29.06
N GLN A 420 13.52 -9.19 -29.55
CA GLN A 420 13.58 -10.57 -29.08
C GLN A 420 14.06 -10.64 -27.62
N LEU A 421 15.13 -9.93 -27.27
CA LEU A 421 15.65 -9.91 -25.91
C LEU A 421 14.61 -9.38 -24.90
N ILE A 422 13.89 -8.29 -25.22
CA ILE A 422 12.82 -7.81 -24.33
C ILE A 422 11.61 -8.76 -24.29
N SER A 423 11.36 -9.52 -25.38
CA SER A 423 10.36 -10.61 -25.38
C SER A 423 10.76 -11.71 -24.41
N ALA A 424 12.04 -12.11 -24.43
CA ALA A 424 12.58 -13.09 -23.51
C ALA A 424 12.40 -12.68 -22.04
N VAL A 425 12.69 -11.40 -21.73
CA VAL A 425 12.47 -10.84 -20.38
C VAL A 425 11.01 -10.92 -19.96
N ARG A 426 10.06 -10.58 -20.86
CA ARG A 426 8.62 -10.68 -20.56
C ARG A 426 8.19 -12.12 -20.29
N SER A 427 8.65 -13.06 -21.11
CA SER A 427 8.33 -14.49 -20.99
C SER A 427 8.92 -15.08 -19.70
N ALA A 428 10.17 -14.77 -19.35
CA ALA A 428 10.80 -15.21 -18.11
C ALA A 428 10.08 -14.65 -16.87
N MET A 429 9.67 -13.36 -16.89
CA MET A 429 8.89 -12.80 -15.79
C MET A 429 7.50 -13.44 -15.68
N HIS A 430 6.88 -13.78 -16.81
CA HIS A 430 5.61 -14.50 -16.80
C HIS A 430 5.75 -15.87 -16.12
N ALA A 431 6.84 -16.60 -16.42
CA ALA A 431 7.15 -17.86 -15.73
C ALA A 431 7.30 -17.68 -14.21
N VAL A 432 8.06 -16.66 -13.79
CA VAL A 432 8.24 -16.30 -12.39
C VAL A 432 6.91 -15.99 -11.71
N LYS A 433 6.05 -15.22 -12.38
CA LYS A 433 4.73 -14.85 -11.84
C LYS A 433 3.82 -16.08 -11.69
N SER A 434 3.70 -16.92 -12.72
CA SER A 434 2.86 -18.13 -12.65
C SER A 434 3.30 -19.05 -11.51
N VAL A 435 4.61 -19.26 -11.31
CA VAL A 435 5.12 -20.09 -10.20
C VAL A 435 4.90 -19.42 -8.85
N LYS A 436 5.05 -18.10 -8.75
CA LYS A 436 4.71 -17.35 -7.53
C LYS A 436 3.23 -17.50 -7.16
N ASP A 437 2.34 -17.35 -8.14
CA ASP A 437 0.88 -17.38 -7.92
C ASP A 437 0.42 -18.75 -7.39
N ILE A 438 1.12 -19.84 -7.76
CA ILE A 438 0.90 -21.19 -7.20
C ILE A 438 1.79 -21.54 -5.99
N GLY A 439 2.50 -20.57 -5.41
CA GLY A 439 3.41 -20.82 -4.27
C GLY A 439 2.70 -21.42 -3.05
N THR A 440 1.46 -21.01 -2.78
CA THR A 440 0.63 -21.62 -1.73
C THR A 440 0.24 -23.05 -2.08
N ASN A 441 -0.05 -23.35 -3.35
CA ASN A 441 -0.33 -24.71 -3.82
C ASN A 441 0.91 -25.62 -3.71
N ILE A 442 2.09 -25.12 -4.08
CA ILE A 442 3.38 -25.82 -3.88
C ILE A 442 3.57 -26.18 -2.40
N SER A 443 3.34 -25.21 -1.49
CA SER A 443 3.42 -25.46 -0.06
C SER A 443 2.40 -26.50 0.40
N ASN A 444 1.15 -26.42 -0.06
CA ASN A 444 0.09 -27.34 0.33
C ASN A 444 0.36 -28.77 -0.16
N LEU A 445 0.83 -28.94 -1.38
CA LEU A 445 1.13 -30.27 -1.94
C LEU A 445 2.39 -30.88 -1.30
N SER A 446 3.43 -30.07 -1.08
CA SER A 446 4.70 -30.56 -0.50
C SER A 446 4.62 -30.94 0.99
N HIS A 447 3.61 -30.46 1.73
CA HIS A 447 3.36 -30.85 3.13
C HIS A 447 2.07 -31.69 3.29
N SER A 448 1.48 -32.16 2.18
CA SER A 448 0.27 -32.98 2.24
C SER A 448 0.56 -34.34 2.88
N SER A 449 -0.29 -34.76 3.82
CA SER A 449 -0.26 -36.12 4.38
C SER A 449 -0.89 -37.18 3.45
N LYS A 450 -1.61 -36.75 2.39
CA LYS A 450 -2.15 -37.65 1.36
C LYS A 450 -1.08 -37.98 0.34
N ASP A 451 -0.72 -39.26 0.21
CA ASP A 451 0.34 -39.73 -0.69
C ASP A 451 0.16 -39.27 -2.14
N ILE A 452 -1.06 -39.34 -2.67
CA ILE A 452 -1.36 -38.93 -4.04
C ILE A 452 -0.96 -37.48 -4.35
N LYS A 453 -1.21 -36.55 -3.43
CA LYS A 453 -0.82 -35.14 -3.58
C LYS A 453 0.68 -34.95 -3.46
N TYR A 454 1.31 -35.67 -2.53
CA TYR A 454 2.74 -35.58 -2.30
C TYR A 454 3.52 -36.14 -3.51
N GLN A 455 3.14 -37.31 -4.01
CA GLN A 455 3.72 -37.91 -5.22
C GLN A 455 3.51 -37.03 -6.45
N PHE A 456 2.33 -36.43 -6.60
CA PHE A 456 2.06 -35.46 -7.64
C PHE A 456 3.04 -34.26 -7.59
N PHE A 457 3.32 -33.74 -6.40
CA PHE A 457 4.34 -32.70 -6.22
C PHE A 457 5.76 -33.18 -6.55
N ILE A 458 6.16 -34.37 -6.09
CA ILE A 458 7.49 -34.92 -6.34
C ILE A 458 7.73 -35.13 -7.85
N HIS A 459 6.72 -35.65 -8.56
CA HIS A 459 6.77 -35.81 -10.01
C HIS A 459 7.08 -34.47 -10.71
N HIS A 460 6.28 -33.43 -10.45
CA HIS A 460 6.47 -32.11 -11.05
C HIS A 460 7.76 -31.40 -10.61
N LYS A 461 8.23 -31.67 -9.39
CA LYS A 461 9.51 -31.17 -8.89
C LYS A 461 10.67 -31.71 -9.73
N GLU A 462 10.69 -33.01 -10.01
CA GLU A 462 11.74 -33.63 -10.83
C GLU A 462 11.64 -33.19 -12.30
N GLU A 463 10.43 -33.10 -12.87
CA GLU A 463 10.26 -32.59 -14.24
C GLU A 463 10.75 -31.14 -14.39
N THR A 464 10.41 -30.29 -13.42
CA THR A 464 10.85 -28.88 -13.41
C THR A 464 12.38 -28.79 -13.30
N LYS A 465 12.99 -29.64 -12.48
CA LYS A 465 14.45 -29.73 -12.34
C LYS A 465 15.11 -30.14 -13.67
N ILE A 466 14.64 -31.21 -14.31
CA ILE A 466 15.18 -31.70 -15.58
C ILE A 466 15.07 -30.61 -16.65
N LEU A 467 13.88 -30.02 -16.79
CA LEU A 467 13.63 -28.94 -17.75
C LEU A 467 14.61 -27.79 -17.54
N TYR A 468 14.81 -27.34 -16.30
CA TYR A 468 15.62 -26.15 -16.04
C TYR A 468 17.12 -26.43 -16.18
N MET A 469 17.56 -27.65 -15.86
CA MET A 469 18.92 -28.10 -16.14
C MET A 469 19.20 -28.12 -17.65
N GLU A 470 18.28 -28.67 -18.44
CA GLU A 470 18.41 -28.71 -19.90
C GLU A 470 18.41 -27.29 -20.50
N LEU A 471 17.46 -26.46 -20.08
CA LEU A 471 17.37 -25.05 -20.48
C LEU A 471 18.63 -24.25 -20.13
N ASN A 472 19.20 -24.46 -18.94
CA ASN A 472 20.44 -23.83 -18.54
C ASN A 472 21.63 -24.31 -19.38
N SER A 473 21.67 -25.60 -19.76
CA SER A 473 22.72 -26.13 -20.64
C SER A 473 22.77 -25.38 -21.98
N TYR A 474 21.60 -25.03 -22.53
CA TYR A 474 21.47 -24.24 -23.77
C TYR A 474 21.98 -22.80 -23.65
N LEU A 475 22.01 -22.22 -22.45
CA LEU A 475 22.59 -20.90 -22.21
C LEU A 475 24.12 -20.96 -22.05
N THR A 476 24.67 -22.10 -21.62
CA THR A 476 26.10 -22.28 -21.33
C THR A 476 26.90 -22.87 -22.50
N GLU A 477 26.32 -23.77 -23.30
CA GLU A 477 27.02 -24.42 -24.40
C GLU A 477 26.89 -23.60 -25.70
N LYS A 478 28.03 -23.12 -26.23
CA LYS A 478 28.08 -22.35 -27.50
C LYS A 478 27.83 -23.19 -28.76
N ASN A 479 27.63 -24.51 -28.65
CA ASN A 479 27.43 -25.40 -29.80
C ASN A 479 25.92 -25.60 -30.10
N GLN A 480 25.50 -25.02 -31.22
CA GLN A 480 24.24 -25.16 -31.96
C GLN A 480 23.08 -25.86 -31.21
N VAL A 481 22.31 -25.06 -30.46
CA VAL A 481 20.91 -25.36 -30.19
C VAL A 481 20.21 -25.42 -31.55
N THR A 482 19.76 -26.62 -31.93
CA THR A 482 19.05 -26.82 -33.19
C THR A 482 17.55 -26.65 -32.98
N PHE A 483 16.84 -26.33 -34.06
CA PHE A 483 15.38 -26.22 -34.04
C PHE A 483 14.73 -27.52 -33.55
N GLU A 484 15.26 -28.69 -33.95
CA GLU A 484 14.72 -30.00 -33.54
C GLU A 484 14.83 -30.23 -32.04
N LYS A 485 15.92 -29.79 -31.40
CA LYS A 485 16.09 -29.89 -29.93
C LYS A 485 15.06 -29.04 -29.19
N LEU A 486 14.86 -27.80 -29.62
CA LEU A 486 13.85 -26.91 -29.03
C LEU A 486 12.42 -27.44 -29.25
N GLN A 487 12.14 -27.99 -30.43
CA GLN A 487 10.85 -28.60 -30.72
C GLN A 487 10.61 -29.85 -29.86
N SER A 488 11.62 -30.71 -29.71
CA SER A 488 11.55 -31.88 -28.82
C SER A 488 11.25 -31.47 -27.38
N LEU A 489 11.96 -30.46 -26.86
CA LEU A 489 11.74 -29.97 -25.50
C LEU A 489 10.33 -29.39 -25.32
N PHE A 490 9.84 -28.62 -26.29
CA PHE A 490 8.48 -28.08 -26.26
C PHE A 490 7.43 -29.20 -26.26
N ASN A 491 7.61 -30.23 -27.09
CA ASN A 491 6.73 -31.40 -27.10
C ASN A 491 6.74 -32.11 -25.75
N SER A 492 7.91 -32.27 -25.11
CA SER A 492 7.99 -32.85 -23.76
C SER A 492 7.20 -32.04 -22.73
N ILE A 493 7.25 -30.70 -22.76
CA ILE A 493 6.44 -29.85 -21.86
C ILE A 493 4.94 -30.11 -22.05
N GLN A 494 4.46 -30.29 -23.28
CA GLN A 494 3.05 -30.58 -23.58
C GLN A 494 2.63 -31.99 -23.16
N ILE A 495 3.49 -32.97 -23.42
CA ILE A 495 3.26 -34.37 -23.06
C ILE A 495 3.21 -34.50 -21.54
N ASN A 496 4.15 -33.91 -20.82
CA ASN A 496 4.21 -33.96 -19.36
C ASN A 496 2.94 -33.40 -18.71
N TYR A 497 2.46 -32.23 -19.17
CA TYR A 497 1.20 -31.64 -18.70
C TYR A 497 0.01 -32.60 -18.83
N THR A 498 -0.12 -33.22 -20.00
CA THR A 498 -1.24 -34.11 -20.31
C THR A 498 -1.11 -35.45 -19.58
N SER A 499 0.10 -36.01 -19.53
CA SER A 499 0.41 -37.26 -18.86
C SER A 499 0.17 -37.16 -17.35
N ALA A 500 0.68 -36.10 -16.71
CA ALA A 500 0.51 -35.90 -15.27
C ALA A 500 -0.96 -35.77 -14.87
N LEU A 501 -1.78 -35.11 -15.70
CA LEU A 501 -3.22 -34.99 -15.46
C LEU A 501 -3.96 -36.32 -15.60
N ASN A 502 -3.63 -37.09 -16.64
CA ASN A 502 -4.24 -38.41 -16.88
C ASN A 502 -3.88 -39.39 -15.77
N THR A 503 -2.61 -39.44 -15.36
CA THR A 503 -2.16 -40.26 -14.22
C THR A 503 -2.90 -39.88 -12.95
N PHE A 504 -3.00 -38.58 -12.65
CA PHE A 504 -3.76 -38.12 -11.49
C PHE A 504 -5.22 -38.58 -11.55
N TYR A 505 -5.91 -38.42 -12.68
CA TYR A 505 -7.30 -38.89 -12.83
C TYR A 505 -7.45 -40.40 -12.62
N SER A 506 -6.53 -41.22 -13.13
CA SER A 506 -6.53 -42.66 -12.90
C SER A 506 -6.28 -43.04 -11.43
N GLU A 507 -5.44 -42.29 -10.71
CA GLU A 507 -5.17 -42.52 -9.30
C GLU A 507 -6.35 -42.08 -8.40
N VAL A 508 -7.00 -40.95 -8.71
CA VAL A 508 -8.17 -40.46 -7.96
C VAL A 508 -9.36 -41.42 -8.07
N GLN A 509 -9.53 -42.14 -9.18
CA GLN A 509 -10.60 -43.15 -9.31
C GLN A 509 -10.54 -44.23 -8.23
N ASN A 510 -9.36 -44.46 -7.63
CA ASN A 510 -9.12 -45.50 -6.65
C ASN A 510 -8.87 -44.95 -5.23
N ALA A 511 -9.04 -43.64 -4.99
CA ALA A 511 -8.73 -42.99 -3.71
C ALA A 511 -9.82 -41.98 -3.27
N PRO A 512 -10.15 -41.89 -1.97
CA PRO A 512 -11.10 -40.90 -1.46
C PRO A 512 -10.45 -39.52 -1.38
N ILE A 513 -10.77 -38.64 -2.34
CA ILE A 513 -10.28 -37.25 -2.38
C ILE A 513 -11.47 -36.29 -2.36
N GLU A 514 -11.34 -35.17 -1.63
CA GLU A 514 -12.36 -34.11 -1.53
C GLU A 514 -12.33 -33.18 -2.77
N ASP A 515 -13.46 -32.61 -3.18
CA ASP A 515 -13.56 -31.76 -4.39
C ASP A 515 -12.58 -30.57 -4.43
N ILE A 516 -12.27 -30.00 -3.26
CA ILE A 516 -11.34 -28.86 -3.11
C ILE A 516 -9.90 -29.26 -3.49
N ASP A 517 -9.56 -30.53 -3.29
CA ASP A 517 -8.23 -31.07 -3.56
C ASP A 517 -8.00 -31.26 -5.07
N ILE A 518 -9.04 -31.65 -5.80
CA ILE A 518 -9.01 -31.83 -7.26
C ILE A 518 -8.78 -30.49 -7.95
N THR A 519 -9.53 -29.46 -7.55
CA THR A 519 -9.40 -28.10 -8.12
C THR A 519 -8.00 -27.52 -7.88
N THR A 520 -7.42 -27.79 -6.70
CA THR A 520 -6.06 -27.38 -6.35
C THR A 520 -5.02 -28.01 -7.28
N VAL A 521 -5.13 -29.31 -7.55
CA VAL A 521 -4.19 -30.04 -8.42
C VAL A 521 -4.31 -29.60 -9.89
N ILE A 522 -5.53 -29.42 -10.40
CA ILE A 522 -5.78 -28.98 -11.77
C ILE A 522 -5.19 -27.57 -12.01
N ASN A 523 -5.47 -26.64 -11.10
CA ASN A 523 -4.96 -25.27 -11.20
C ASN A 523 -3.43 -25.24 -11.13
N PHE A 524 -2.84 -26.01 -10.21
CA PHE A 524 -1.40 -26.15 -10.11
C PHE A 524 -0.77 -26.65 -11.43
N ASN A 525 -1.30 -27.73 -12.01
CA ASN A 525 -0.75 -28.31 -13.24
C ASN A 525 -0.80 -27.33 -14.41
N ARG A 526 -1.93 -26.63 -14.55
CA ARG A 526 -2.13 -25.64 -15.63
C ARG A 526 -1.19 -24.44 -15.51
N GLU A 527 -1.05 -23.88 -14.31
CA GLU A 527 -0.15 -22.75 -14.09
C GLU A 527 1.31 -23.15 -14.22
N LEU A 528 1.69 -24.37 -13.79
CA LEU A 528 3.03 -24.89 -13.98
C LEU A 528 3.35 -25.12 -15.46
N PHE A 529 2.44 -25.69 -16.24
CA PHE A 529 2.58 -25.78 -17.70
C PHE A 529 2.76 -24.40 -18.34
N THR A 530 1.96 -23.42 -17.92
CA THR A 530 2.05 -22.04 -18.40
C THR A 530 3.41 -21.43 -18.07
N SER A 531 3.93 -21.68 -16.86
CA SER A 531 5.27 -21.24 -16.46
C SER A 531 6.37 -21.89 -17.29
N ASN A 532 6.36 -23.23 -17.41
CA ASN A 532 7.37 -23.98 -18.14
C ASN A 532 7.42 -23.58 -19.62
N LYS A 533 6.25 -23.41 -20.24
CA LYS A 533 6.14 -22.86 -21.59
C LYS A 533 6.71 -21.45 -21.69
N ALA A 534 6.40 -20.57 -20.73
CA ALA A 534 6.91 -19.21 -20.75
C ALA A 534 8.44 -19.14 -20.55
N MET A 535 9.02 -19.99 -19.70
CA MET A 535 10.48 -20.08 -19.52
C MET A 535 11.16 -20.62 -20.79
N PHE A 536 10.58 -21.64 -21.41
CA PHE A 536 11.04 -22.14 -22.71
C PHE A 536 11.01 -21.03 -23.77
N MET A 537 9.92 -20.27 -23.87
CA MET A 537 9.81 -19.15 -24.82
C MET A 537 10.86 -18.08 -24.55
N ALA A 538 11.21 -17.83 -23.29
CA ALA A 538 12.27 -16.90 -22.94
C ALA A 538 13.64 -17.32 -23.50
N ILE A 539 13.98 -18.60 -23.37
CA ILE A 539 15.25 -19.13 -23.86
C ILE A 539 15.26 -19.23 -25.39
N LYS A 540 14.13 -19.63 -26.00
CA LYS A 540 13.95 -19.59 -27.45
C LYS A 540 14.22 -18.19 -28.02
N ASP A 541 13.58 -17.17 -27.45
CA ASP A 541 13.73 -15.77 -27.89
C ASP A 541 15.15 -15.22 -27.61
N PHE A 542 15.83 -15.73 -26.58
CA PHE A 542 17.20 -15.34 -26.28
C PHE A 542 18.24 -15.93 -27.25
N LEU A 543 18.02 -17.18 -27.70
CA LEU A 543 18.99 -17.96 -28.48
C LEU A 543 18.76 -17.91 -29.99
N LEU A 544 17.51 -17.94 -30.47
CA LEU A 544 17.21 -18.02 -31.90
C LEU A 544 17.18 -16.64 -32.57
N LYS A 545 17.71 -16.56 -33.79
CA LYS A 545 17.50 -15.41 -34.69
C LYS A 545 16.02 -15.30 -35.10
N GLU A 546 15.53 -14.09 -35.35
CA GLU A 546 14.10 -13.77 -35.57
C GLU A 546 13.38 -14.71 -36.54
N LYS A 547 13.94 -14.96 -37.72
CA LYS A 547 13.30 -15.84 -38.71
C LYS A 547 13.05 -17.27 -38.19
N LEU A 548 14.02 -17.86 -37.49
CA LEU A 548 13.86 -19.19 -36.88
C LEU A 548 12.90 -19.17 -35.67
N ALA A 549 12.82 -18.04 -34.98
CA ALA A 549 11.90 -17.84 -33.87
C ALA A 549 10.44 -17.65 -34.34
N GLU A 550 10.24 -17.01 -35.50
CA GLU A 550 8.95 -16.87 -36.18
C GLU A 550 8.49 -18.21 -36.77
N ASP A 551 9.35 -18.93 -37.48
CA ASP A 551 9.07 -20.27 -38.02
C ASP A 551 8.62 -21.24 -36.91
N PHE A 552 9.16 -21.11 -35.69
CA PHE A 552 8.73 -21.88 -34.53
C PHE A 552 7.31 -21.51 -34.04
N ASN A 553 6.93 -20.23 -34.12
CA ASN A 553 5.60 -19.76 -33.70
C ASN A 553 4.48 -20.21 -34.67
N GLU A 554 4.83 -20.55 -35.91
CA GLU A 554 3.89 -21.09 -36.91
C GLU A 554 3.59 -22.58 -36.74
N ILE A 555 4.31 -23.29 -35.87
CA ILE A 555 4.00 -24.69 -35.55
C ILE A 555 2.66 -24.73 -34.80
N PRO A 556 1.64 -25.45 -35.31
CA PRO A 556 0.35 -25.53 -34.65
C PRO A 556 0.52 -26.12 -33.25
N VAL A 557 0.20 -25.30 -32.24
CA VAL A 557 0.28 -25.63 -30.80
C VAL A 557 -0.68 -26.76 -30.39
N TYR A 558 -1.61 -27.13 -31.28
CA TYR A 558 -2.57 -28.21 -31.10
C TYR A 558 -2.44 -29.25 -32.23
N LYS A 559 -1.74 -30.35 -31.95
CA LYS A 559 -2.18 -31.66 -32.42
C LYS A 559 -2.73 -32.39 -31.21
N THR A 560 -4.02 -32.16 -30.92
CA THR A 560 -4.81 -33.06 -30.09
C THR A 560 -5.00 -34.38 -30.78
#